data_AF-Q8F100-F1
#
_entry.id   AF-Q8F100-F1
#
_cell.length_a   1.000
_cell.length_b   1.000
_cell.length_c   1.000
_cell.angle_alpha   90.00
_cell.angle_beta   90.00
_cell.angle_gamma   90.00
#
_symmetry.space_group_name_H-M   'P 1'
#
loop_
_entity.id
_entity.type
_entity.pdbx_description
1 polymer ?
#
loop_
_entity_poly.entity_id
_entity_poly.type
_entity_poly.pdbx_seq_one_letter_code
_entity_poly.pdbx_strand_id
1 'polypeptide(L)'
;MHRVRMTRPLGEVFPIYIPEGVNLYGDSNGKGLAGGSSSLYAGPPGTPPKTGPTLISGVGSFPPTIYFPTVVPESSSQIAGFKINNPRFYDSGSTVNAGIYLKNTGITVKNNTVTAVKGTGISIHPSNGIGGGHVISGNFITSNSHGLHEADSNSNSKVEDNVITQNWIGVSTFDGLLDLGGGSRGSKGGNTLSCNTMYDLEVDVSQGFHFYALNNFWDHIPLTIATFPDGSATADLENSYQYAIMHISGSSVVSKPCNP
;
A
#
# COMPACT_ATOMS: atom_id res chain seq x y z
N MET A 1 -16.63 -43.04 -23.80
CA MET A 1 -15.79 -41.83 -23.92
C MET A 1 -16.46 -40.68 -23.18
N HIS A 2 -16.03 -40.36 -21.96
CA HIS A 2 -16.44 -39.14 -21.27
C HIS A 2 -15.47 -38.02 -21.67
N ARG A 3 -15.94 -37.06 -22.49
CA ARG A 3 -15.20 -35.82 -22.76
C ARG A 3 -15.48 -34.85 -21.62
N VAL A 4 -14.52 -34.67 -20.72
CA VAL A 4 -14.52 -33.54 -19.79
C VAL A 4 -14.17 -32.29 -20.60
N ARG A 5 -15.16 -31.44 -20.88
CA ARG A 5 -14.90 -30.06 -21.33
C ARG A 5 -14.46 -29.27 -20.10
N MET A 6 -13.16 -29.05 -19.95
CA MET A 6 -12.69 -27.94 -19.10
C MET A 6 -12.97 -26.64 -19.85
N THR A 7 -14.08 -26.00 -19.54
CA THR A 7 -14.31 -24.60 -19.90
C THR A 7 -13.45 -23.74 -18.99
N ARG A 8 -12.27 -23.31 -19.48
CA ARG A 8 -11.55 -22.19 -18.84
C ARG A 8 -12.42 -20.93 -18.97
N PRO A 9 -12.55 -20.09 -17.93
CA PRO A 9 -13.23 -18.80 -18.06
C PRO A 9 -12.51 -17.97 -19.13
N LEU A 10 -13.27 -17.33 -20.02
CA LEU A 10 -12.75 -16.46 -21.09
C LEU A 10 -12.35 -15.05 -20.57
N GLY A 11 -12.04 -14.92 -19.28
CA GLY A 11 -11.79 -13.63 -18.63
C GLY A 11 -10.65 -13.68 -17.61
N GLU A 12 -10.25 -12.51 -17.15
CA GLU A 12 -9.27 -12.35 -16.07
C GLU A 12 -9.77 -13.06 -14.80
N VAL A 13 -8.90 -13.87 -14.19
CA VAL A 13 -9.19 -14.58 -12.95
C VAL A 13 -8.50 -13.83 -11.82
N PHE A 14 -9.27 -13.44 -10.81
CA PHE A 14 -8.75 -12.77 -9.64
C PHE A 14 -8.49 -13.74 -8.48
N PRO A 15 -7.50 -13.47 -7.62
CA PRO A 15 -6.58 -12.32 -7.73
C PRO A 15 -5.61 -12.52 -8.88
N ILE A 16 -5.08 -11.42 -9.43
CA ILE A 16 -3.98 -11.51 -10.41
C ILE A 16 -2.73 -11.92 -9.63
N TYR A 17 -2.18 -13.08 -9.99
CA TYR A 17 -0.89 -13.53 -9.47
C TYR A 17 0.24 -13.05 -10.37
N ILE A 18 1.24 -12.38 -9.79
CA ILE A 18 2.48 -12.04 -10.49
C ILE A 18 3.52 -13.08 -10.07
N PRO A 19 4.01 -13.93 -10.98
CA PRO A 19 4.96 -14.97 -10.63
C PRO A 19 6.28 -14.43 -10.07
N GLU A 20 7.03 -15.30 -9.39
CA GLU A 20 8.32 -14.95 -8.80
C GLU A 20 9.27 -14.37 -9.85
N GLY A 21 9.92 -13.26 -9.49
CA GLY A 21 10.88 -12.57 -10.37
C GLY A 21 10.27 -11.91 -11.62
N VAL A 22 8.94 -11.96 -11.79
CA VAL A 22 8.27 -11.33 -12.93
C VAL A 22 7.96 -9.88 -12.61
N ASN A 23 8.20 -9.01 -13.59
CA ASN A 23 7.87 -7.59 -13.49
C ASN A 23 6.68 -7.26 -14.40
N LEU A 24 5.66 -6.64 -13.82
CA LEU A 24 4.47 -6.16 -14.50
C LEU A 24 4.51 -4.63 -14.59
N TYR A 25 4.54 -4.11 -15.81
CA TYR A 25 4.64 -2.67 -16.09
C TYR A 25 3.43 -2.16 -16.87
N GLY A 26 2.84 -1.08 -16.35
CA GLY A 26 1.84 -0.25 -16.99
C GLY A 26 2.37 1.16 -17.24
N ASP A 27 1.50 2.16 -17.11
CA ASP A 27 1.85 3.58 -17.19
C ASP A 27 2.55 4.07 -15.89
N SER A 28 3.84 3.79 -15.80
CA SER A 28 4.66 4.12 -14.61
C SER A 28 4.88 5.62 -14.39
N ASN A 29 4.72 6.45 -15.44
CA ASN A 29 4.90 7.90 -15.34
C ASN A 29 3.61 8.58 -14.86
N GLY A 30 2.45 8.14 -15.35
CA GLY A 30 1.14 8.63 -14.92
C GLY A 30 0.53 7.88 -13.75
N LYS A 31 1.29 6.96 -13.13
CA LYS A 31 0.84 6.09 -12.02
C LYS A 31 -0.45 5.31 -12.34
N GLY A 32 -0.60 4.95 -13.60
CA GLY A 32 -1.80 4.29 -14.14
C GLY A 32 -3.05 5.16 -14.26
N LEU A 33 -2.96 6.48 -14.06
CA LEU A 33 -4.08 7.43 -14.20
C LEU A 33 -4.12 8.14 -15.56
N ALA A 34 -2.96 8.33 -16.21
CA ALA A 34 -2.84 9.20 -17.37
C ALA A 34 -2.25 8.45 -18.59
N GLY A 35 -3.11 7.95 -19.47
CA GLY A 35 -2.73 7.54 -20.82
C GLY A 35 -2.24 8.74 -21.65
N GLY A 36 -0.95 9.06 -21.56
CA GLY A 36 -0.27 10.08 -22.38
C GLY A 36 0.57 9.49 -23.51
N SER A 37 1.16 10.35 -24.35
CA SER A 37 2.07 9.98 -25.46
C SER A 37 3.34 9.22 -25.02
N SER A 38 3.59 9.13 -23.72
CA SER A 38 4.68 8.37 -23.09
C SER A 38 4.24 7.01 -22.51
N SER A 39 2.95 6.64 -22.60
CA SER A 39 2.49 5.32 -22.18
C SER A 39 2.92 4.27 -23.19
N LEU A 40 3.57 3.20 -22.74
CA LEU A 40 3.94 2.04 -23.58
C LEU A 40 2.72 1.32 -24.16
N TYR A 41 1.52 1.57 -23.62
CA TYR A 41 0.24 1.04 -24.10
C TYR A 41 -0.42 1.98 -25.12
N ALA A 42 0.21 2.14 -26.28
CA ALA A 42 -0.53 2.48 -27.49
C ALA A 42 -1.20 1.19 -27.98
N GLY A 43 -2.52 1.21 -28.22
CA GLY A 43 -3.26 0.04 -28.72
C GLY A 43 -2.81 -0.43 -30.12
N PRO A 44 -3.61 -1.25 -30.83
CA PRO A 44 -3.29 -1.67 -32.19
C PRO A 44 -2.96 -0.45 -33.10
N PRO A 45 -2.09 -0.63 -34.11
CA PRO A 45 -1.59 0.47 -34.94
C PRO A 45 -2.73 1.34 -35.49
N GLY A 46 -2.64 2.67 -35.30
CA GLY A 46 -3.55 3.65 -35.93
C GLY A 46 -4.53 4.40 -35.01
N THR A 47 -4.45 4.24 -33.67
CA THR A 47 -5.25 5.05 -32.72
C THR A 47 -4.37 5.81 -31.72
N PRO A 48 -3.87 7.01 -32.06
CA PRO A 48 -3.00 7.80 -31.18
C PRO A 48 -3.80 8.65 -30.17
N PRO A 49 -3.22 8.94 -28.99
CA PRO A 49 -2.99 8.01 -27.88
C PRO A 49 -4.30 7.64 -27.15
N LYS A 50 -4.39 6.42 -26.62
CA LYS A 50 -5.52 6.04 -25.76
C LYS A 50 -5.39 6.75 -24.40
N THR A 51 -6.22 7.77 -24.20
CA THR A 51 -6.38 8.45 -22.91
C THR A 51 -7.18 7.57 -21.95
N GLY A 52 -6.69 7.36 -20.72
CA GLY A 52 -7.39 6.61 -19.68
C GLY A 52 -6.45 5.82 -18.78
N PRO A 53 -6.98 5.23 -17.69
CA PRO A 53 -6.15 4.50 -16.73
C PRO A 53 -5.70 3.13 -17.27
N THR A 54 -4.49 2.71 -16.90
CA THR A 54 -4.08 1.29 -16.97
C THR A 54 -4.63 0.59 -15.73
N LEU A 55 -5.85 0.09 -15.82
CA LEU A 55 -6.65 -0.36 -14.69
C LEU A 55 -6.53 -1.87 -14.45
N ILE A 56 -6.29 -2.24 -13.19
CA ILE A 56 -6.57 -3.58 -12.66
C ILE A 56 -7.66 -3.42 -11.60
N SER A 57 -8.85 -3.96 -11.84
CA SER A 57 -9.97 -3.85 -10.90
C SER A 57 -10.70 -5.17 -10.76
N GLY A 58 -10.65 -5.75 -9.56
CA GLY A 58 -11.30 -7.02 -9.30
C GLY A 58 -11.03 -7.54 -7.89
N VAL A 59 -11.62 -8.68 -7.59
CA VAL A 59 -11.61 -9.30 -6.26
C VAL A 59 -11.46 -10.79 -6.45
N GLY A 60 -10.50 -11.39 -5.76
CA GLY A 60 -10.39 -12.84 -5.72
C GLY A 60 -10.21 -13.34 -4.32
N SER A 61 -10.74 -14.52 -4.03
CA SER A 61 -10.47 -15.19 -2.76
C SER A 61 -9.08 -15.81 -2.81
N PHE A 62 -8.29 -15.56 -1.77
CA PHE A 62 -6.98 -16.15 -1.57
C PHE A 62 -7.02 -16.99 -0.29
N PRO A 63 -6.56 -18.25 -0.26
CA PRO A 63 -6.52 -19.06 0.95
C PRO A 63 -5.57 -18.50 2.02
N PRO A 64 -5.95 -18.51 3.31
CA PRO A 64 -7.27 -18.91 3.83
C PRO A 64 -8.36 -17.94 3.36
N THR A 65 -9.57 -18.44 3.09
CA THR A 65 -10.67 -17.75 2.35
C THR A 65 -11.26 -16.49 3.01
N ILE A 66 -10.51 -15.85 3.89
CA ILE A 66 -10.75 -14.55 4.51
C ILE A 66 -9.98 -13.41 3.80
N TYR A 67 -9.01 -13.73 2.95
CA TYR A 67 -8.27 -12.74 2.15
C TYR A 67 -8.93 -12.53 0.79
N PHE A 68 -9.21 -11.28 0.45
CA PHE A 68 -9.82 -10.89 -0.83
C PHE A 68 -9.00 -9.85 -1.60
N PRO A 69 -7.78 -10.19 -2.05
CA PRO A 69 -6.94 -9.25 -2.79
C PRO A 69 -7.36 -9.03 -4.25
N THR A 70 -6.92 -7.92 -4.83
CA THR A 70 -6.93 -7.72 -6.29
C THR A 70 -5.66 -8.28 -6.93
N VAL A 71 -4.49 -8.00 -6.35
CA VAL A 71 -3.19 -8.47 -6.84
C VAL A 71 -2.41 -9.17 -5.73
N VAL A 72 -1.80 -10.31 -6.05
CA VAL A 72 -0.90 -11.07 -5.17
C VAL A 72 0.42 -11.30 -5.88
N PRO A 73 1.44 -10.46 -5.65
CA PRO A 73 2.76 -10.69 -6.20
C PRO A 73 3.52 -11.79 -5.43
N GLU A 74 4.25 -12.64 -6.15
CA GLU A 74 5.18 -13.61 -5.59
C GLU A 74 6.57 -12.99 -5.35
N SER A 75 7.49 -13.70 -4.70
CA SER A 75 8.80 -13.15 -4.27
C SER A 75 9.56 -12.44 -5.40
N SER A 76 10.31 -11.39 -5.05
CA SER A 76 11.19 -10.66 -5.99
C SER A 76 10.51 -10.12 -7.26
N SER A 77 9.18 -10.05 -7.28
CA SER A 77 8.40 -9.51 -8.40
C SER A 77 8.25 -7.99 -8.30
N GLN A 78 7.80 -7.38 -9.38
CA GLN A 78 7.50 -5.95 -9.43
C GLN A 78 6.12 -5.68 -10.04
N ILE A 79 5.41 -4.71 -9.48
CA ILE A 79 4.25 -4.08 -10.12
C ILE A 79 4.42 -2.56 -10.17
N ALA A 80 4.26 -1.98 -11.35
CA ALA A 80 4.35 -0.54 -11.51
C ALA A 80 3.46 0.04 -12.62
N GLY A 81 2.91 1.23 -12.38
CA GLY A 81 2.16 1.98 -13.39
C GLY A 81 0.70 1.59 -13.57
N PHE A 82 0.06 1.06 -12.55
CA PHE A 82 -1.35 0.68 -12.61
C PHE A 82 -2.20 1.52 -11.67
N LYS A 83 -3.44 1.78 -12.09
CA LYS A 83 -4.53 2.06 -11.15
C LYS A 83 -5.06 0.71 -10.68
N ILE A 84 -4.87 0.40 -9.41
CA ILE A 84 -5.30 -0.85 -8.80
C ILE A 84 -6.48 -0.54 -7.90
N ASN A 85 -7.60 -1.21 -8.15
CA ASN A 85 -8.84 -1.01 -7.41
C ASN A 85 -9.39 -2.33 -6.87
N ASN A 86 -9.58 -2.41 -5.55
CA ASN A 86 -10.37 -3.47 -4.94
C ASN A 86 -11.81 -2.97 -4.71
N PRO A 87 -12.80 -3.40 -5.52
CA PRO A 87 -14.18 -2.94 -5.40
C PRO A 87 -14.96 -3.65 -4.30
N ARG A 88 -14.39 -4.63 -3.59
CA ARG A 88 -15.12 -5.35 -2.54
C ARG A 88 -15.41 -4.40 -1.39
N PHE A 89 -16.69 -4.18 -1.13
CA PHE A 89 -17.12 -3.50 0.08
C PHE A 89 -16.76 -4.36 1.30
N TYR A 90 -16.16 -3.75 2.31
CA TYR A 90 -15.89 -4.41 3.59
C TYR A 90 -17.21 -4.91 4.21
N ASP A 91 -17.39 -6.23 4.24
CA ASP A 91 -18.40 -6.91 5.03
C ASP A 91 -17.80 -7.19 6.41
N SER A 92 -18.36 -6.55 7.44
CA SER A 92 -17.92 -6.63 8.84
C SER A 92 -17.36 -8.02 9.23
N GLY A 93 -16.15 -8.06 9.81
CA GLY A 93 -15.51 -9.29 10.27
C GLY A 93 -13.99 -9.29 10.11
N SER A 94 -13.36 -10.46 10.21
CA SER A 94 -11.90 -10.65 10.09
C SER A 94 -11.41 -10.76 8.62
N THR A 95 -12.15 -10.22 7.66
CA THR A 95 -11.80 -10.30 6.23
C THR A 95 -10.79 -9.21 5.87
N VAL A 96 -9.77 -9.59 5.09
CA VAL A 96 -8.73 -8.66 4.64
C VAL A 96 -8.95 -8.39 3.15
N ASN A 97 -9.52 -7.22 2.86
CA ASN A 97 -9.69 -6.73 1.50
C ASN A 97 -8.48 -5.87 1.15
N ALA A 98 -7.68 -6.27 0.15
CA ALA A 98 -6.47 -5.54 -0.20
C ALA A 98 -6.42 -5.20 -1.70
N GLY A 99 -5.99 -4.00 -2.06
CA GLY A 99 -5.60 -3.72 -3.45
C GLY A 99 -4.42 -4.60 -3.86
N ILE A 100 -3.34 -4.54 -3.06
CA ILE A 100 -2.15 -5.36 -3.24
C ILE A 100 -1.84 -6.10 -1.94
N TYR A 101 -1.68 -7.41 -2.02
CA TYR A 101 -1.37 -8.26 -0.88
C TYR A 101 0.04 -8.83 -0.98
N LEU A 102 0.92 -8.36 -0.09
CA LEU A 102 2.34 -8.68 -0.01
C LEU A 102 2.53 -9.75 1.07
N LYS A 103 2.47 -11.02 0.66
CA LYS A 103 2.63 -12.18 1.56
C LYS A 103 4.02 -12.83 1.51
N ASN A 104 4.87 -12.38 0.58
CA ASN A 104 6.18 -12.97 0.28
C ASN A 104 7.29 -11.94 0.54
N THR A 105 8.49 -12.14 0.01
CA THR A 105 9.65 -11.26 0.26
C THR A 105 10.10 -10.49 -0.97
N GLY A 106 10.73 -9.33 -0.78
CA GLY A 106 11.47 -8.64 -1.83
C GLY A 106 10.60 -8.04 -2.95
N ILE A 107 9.29 -7.98 -2.79
CA ILE A 107 8.36 -7.40 -3.78
C ILE A 107 8.59 -5.90 -3.90
N THR A 108 8.59 -5.39 -5.14
CA THR A 108 8.61 -3.95 -5.44
C THR A 108 7.24 -3.47 -5.92
N VAL A 109 6.66 -2.51 -5.20
CA VAL A 109 5.42 -1.81 -5.58
C VAL A 109 5.76 -0.36 -5.86
N LYS A 110 5.71 0.04 -7.14
CA LYS A 110 6.23 1.35 -7.55
C LYS A 110 5.27 2.13 -8.45
N ASN A 111 5.09 3.43 -8.19
CA ASN A 111 4.34 4.32 -9.10
C ASN A 111 2.97 3.76 -9.49
N ASN A 112 2.21 3.22 -8.55
CA ASN A 112 0.83 2.81 -8.77
C ASN A 112 -0.12 3.82 -8.12
N THR A 113 -1.37 3.86 -8.57
CA THR A 113 -2.47 4.44 -7.81
C THR A 113 -3.27 3.31 -7.19
N VAL A 114 -3.47 3.31 -5.88
CA VAL A 114 -4.08 2.17 -5.17
C VAL A 114 -5.28 2.62 -4.34
N THR A 115 -6.43 2.00 -4.62
CA THR A 115 -7.70 2.22 -3.92
C THR A 115 -8.36 0.90 -3.56
N ALA A 116 -9.02 0.83 -2.41
CA ALA A 116 -9.76 -0.32 -1.94
C ALA A 116 -10.96 0.16 -1.13
N VAL A 117 -12.17 -0.21 -1.57
CA VAL A 117 -13.42 0.29 -0.98
C VAL A 117 -13.54 -0.18 0.48
N LYS A 118 -13.18 0.71 1.42
CA LYS A 118 -13.09 0.42 2.87
C LYS A 118 -12.15 -0.75 3.22
N GLY A 119 -11.23 -1.11 2.32
CA GLY A 119 -10.19 -2.12 2.55
C GLY A 119 -8.83 -1.48 2.78
N THR A 120 -7.78 -2.28 2.67
CA THR A 120 -6.39 -1.82 2.70
C THR A 120 -5.89 -1.56 1.28
N GLY A 121 -5.17 -0.47 1.05
CA GLY A 121 -4.52 -0.23 -0.24
C GLY A 121 -3.44 -1.27 -0.51
N ILE A 122 -2.38 -1.24 0.30
CA ILE A 122 -1.28 -2.22 0.29
C ILE A 122 -1.21 -2.89 1.66
N SER A 123 -1.34 -4.21 1.70
CA SER A 123 -1.24 -5.02 2.93
C SER A 123 0.02 -5.87 2.88
N ILE A 124 0.89 -5.73 3.88
CA ILE A 124 2.01 -6.63 4.16
C ILE A 124 1.55 -7.56 5.26
N HIS A 125 1.38 -8.83 4.94
CA HIS A 125 0.87 -9.83 5.87
C HIS A 125 1.27 -11.23 5.38
N PRO A 126 2.47 -11.71 5.71
CA PRO A 126 2.94 -13.01 5.26
C PRO A 126 2.21 -14.14 5.98
N SER A 127 1.28 -14.77 5.28
CA SER A 127 0.46 -15.87 5.80
C SER A 127 1.23 -17.13 6.24
N ASN A 128 2.53 -17.21 5.97
CA ASN A 128 3.42 -18.33 6.32
C ASN A 128 4.60 -17.90 7.22
N GLY A 129 4.61 -16.69 7.75
CA GLY A 129 5.66 -16.17 8.62
C GLY A 129 6.97 -15.79 7.92
N ILE A 130 7.02 -15.81 6.57
CA ILE A 130 8.17 -15.36 5.78
C ILE A 130 7.76 -14.19 4.86
N GLY A 131 8.02 -12.94 5.27
CA GLY A 131 7.67 -11.76 4.48
C GLY A 131 8.44 -10.48 4.82
N GLY A 132 8.28 -9.46 3.98
CA GLY A 132 8.96 -8.18 4.13
C GLY A 132 10.13 -7.97 3.15
N GLY A 133 11.02 -7.04 3.46
CA GLY A 133 12.09 -6.66 2.53
C GLY A 133 11.58 -5.97 1.27
N HIS A 134 10.38 -5.40 1.32
CA HIS A 134 9.72 -4.77 0.17
C HIS A 134 10.32 -3.41 -0.16
N VAL A 135 10.09 -2.97 -1.39
CA VAL A 135 10.29 -1.57 -1.80
C VAL A 135 8.96 -1.00 -2.25
N ILE A 136 8.42 -0.07 -1.47
CA ILE A 136 7.14 0.59 -1.73
C ILE A 136 7.46 2.07 -2.01
N SER A 137 7.42 2.47 -3.28
CA SER A 137 7.90 3.80 -3.67
C SER A 137 7.05 4.52 -4.71
N GLY A 138 6.92 5.84 -4.59
CA GLY A 138 6.27 6.65 -5.63
C GLY A 138 4.78 6.39 -5.83
N ASN A 139 4.12 5.60 -4.97
CA ASN A 139 2.72 5.26 -5.12
C ASN A 139 1.81 6.44 -4.71
N PHE A 140 0.58 6.43 -5.20
CA PHE A 140 -0.50 7.29 -4.73
C PHE A 140 -1.59 6.41 -4.11
N ILE A 141 -1.71 6.47 -2.78
CA ILE A 141 -2.51 5.54 -1.99
C ILE A 141 -3.62 6.34 -1.31
N THR A 142 -4.86 6.13 -1.74
CA THR A 142 -5.97 7.00 -1.36
C THR A 142 -7.29 6.26 -1.22
N SER A 143 -8.20 6.81 -0.40
CA SER A 143 -9.58 6.34 -0.27
C SER A 143 -9.68 4.88 0.22
N ASN A 144 -8.75 4.49 1.10
CA ASN A 144 -8.73 3.18 1.77
C ASN A 144 -9.14 3.32 3.25
N SER A 145 -9.50 2.21 3.89
CA SER A 145 -9.53 2.15 5.36
C SER A 145 -8.10 2.28 5.91
N HIS A 146 -7.16 1.49 5.38
CA HIS A 146 -5.74 1.66 5.65
C HIS A 146 -5.01 1.89 4.33
N GLY A 147 -4.17 2.92 4.24
CA GLY A 147 -3.37 3.13 3.04
C GLY A 147 -2.34 2.00 2.87
N LEU A 148 -1.38 1.95 3.80
CA LEU A 148 -0.40 0.88 3.95
C LEU A 148 -0.58 0.24 5.32
N HIS A 149 -0.74 -1.07 5.37
CA HIS A 149 -0.88 -1.82 6.62
C HIS A 149 0.18 -2.92 6.67
N GLU A 150 0.90 -3.00 7.78
CA GLU A 150 1.90 -4.03 8.04
C GLU A 150 1.59 -4.79 9.32
N ALA A 151 1.53 -6.11 9.18
CA ALA A 151 1.39 -7.07 10.26
C ALA A 151 2.13 -8.37 9.91
N ASP A 152 2.56 -9.11 10.93
CA ASP A 152 3.29 -10.38 10.84
C ASP A 152 4.56 -10.35 9.97
N SER A 153 5.14 -9.17 9.72
CA SER A 153 6.36 -9.02 8.93
C SER A 153 7.59 -9.44 9.74
N ASN A 154 8.64 -9.90 9.05
CA ASN A 154 9.87 -10.33 9.74
C ASN A 154 11.14 -9.65 9.23
N SER A 155 11.01 -8.77 8.24
CA SER A 155 12.14 -8.06 7.67
C SER A 155 11.77 -6.64 7.26
N ASN A 156 12.69 -5.71 7.50
CA ASN A 156 12.46 -4.31 7.22
C ASN A 156 12.10 -4.07 5.76
N SER A 157 11.04 -3.31 5.52
CA SER A 157 10.61 -2.86 4.21
C SER A 157 10.90 -1.38 4.04
N LYS A 158 11.29 -0.99 2.83
CA LYS A 158 11.62 0.38 2.46
C LYS A 158 10.38 1.08 1.91
N VAL A 159 10.05 2.25 2.47
CA VAL A 159 8.90 3.07 2.06
C VAL A 159 9.35 4.51 1.81
N GLU A 160 9.33 4.97 0.57
CA GLU A 160 9.81 6.32 0.20
C GLU A 160 8.99 6.97 -0.93
N ASP A 161 8.95 8.30 -0.96
CA ASP A 161 8.33 9.09 -2.03
C ASP A 161 6.86 8.74 -2.35
N ASN A 162 6.12 8.15 -1.41
CA ASN A 162 4.70 7.85 -1.60
C ASN A 162 3.83 9.05 -1.21
N VAL A 163 2.66 9.19 -1.84
CA VAL A 163 1.61 10.11 -1.39
C VAL A 163 0.47 9.27 -0.83
N ILE A 164 0.24 9.35 0.47
CA ILE A 164 -0.71 8.54 1.24
C ILE A 164 -1.69 9.49 1.92
N THR A 165 -2.88 9.62 1.33
CA THR A 165 -3.82 10.67 1.70
C THR A 165 -5.27 10.20 1.58
N GLN A 166 -6.19 10.82 2.33
CA GLN A 166 -7.62 10.51 2.27
C GLN A 166 -7.93 9.03 2.54
N ASN A 167 -7.13 8.38 3.37
CA ASN A 167 -7.45 7.08 3.96
C ASN A 167 -8.05 7.31 5.35
N TRP A 168 -8.63 6.28 5.98
CA TRP A 168 -9.00 6.40 7.38
C TRP A 168 -7.72 6.45 8.25
N ILE A 169 -6.84 5.47 8.08
CA ILE A 169 -5.46 5.50 8.58
C ILE A 169 -4.50 5.49 7.39
N GLY A 170 -3.51 6.38 7.38
CA GLY A 170 -2.52 6.47 6.30
C GLY A 170 -1.61 5.26 6.26
N VAL A 171 -0.81 5.09 7.30
CA VAL A 171 0.08 3.94 7.51
C VAL A 171 -0.19 3.33 8.88
N SER A 172 -0.34 2.01 8.97
CA SER A 172 -0.32 1.29 10.26
C SER A 172 0.72 0.17 10.25
N THR A 173 1.44 0.04 11.35
CA THR A 173 2.52 -0.95 11.52
C THR A 173 2.45 -1.57 12.91
N PHE A 174 2.45 -2.90 12.93
CA PHE A 174 2.35 -3.68 14.16
C PHE A 174 3.68 -4.36 14.53
N ASP A 175 4.58 -4.55 13.56
CA ASP A 175 5.92 -5.09 13.83
C ASP A 175 7.00 -4.00 13.81
N GLY A 176 6.65 -2.78 13.38
CA GLY A 176 7.56 -1.63 13.31
C GLY A 176 8.61 -1.73 12.19
N LEU A 177 8.46 -2.68 11.26
CA LEU A 177 9.51 -2.98 10.28
C LEU A 177 9.40 -2.12 9.01
N LEU A 178 8.57 -1.08 9.00
CA LEU A 178 8.57 -0.08 7.93
C LEU A 178 9.65 0.99 8.18
N ASP A 179 10.60 1.11 7.24
CA ASP A 179 11.52 2.23 7.18
C ASP A 179 10.90 3.35 6.33
N LEU A 180 10.30 4.32 7.01
CA LEU A 180 9.73 5.52 6.39
C LEU A 180 10.78 6.64 6.24
N GLY A 181 12.06 6.38 6.54
CA GLY A 181 13.17 7.33 6.36
C GLY A 181 14.23 7.21 7.45
N GLY A 182 15.49 7.00 7.07
CA GLY A 182 16.66 6.99 7.96
C GLY A 182 16.92 5.67 8.70
N GLY A 183 16.08 4.64 8.50
CA GLY A 183 16.25 3.32 9.09
C GLY A 183 17.25 2.42 8.35
N SER A 184 17.32 1.16 8.78
CA SER A 184 18.29 0.16 8.31
C SER A 184 18.11 -0.25 6.83
N ARG A 185 16.96 0.04 6.22
CA ARG A 185 16.70 -0.22 4.81
C ARG A 185 17.11 0.92 3.89
N GLY A 186 17.55 2.04 4.45
CA GLY A 186 18.02 3.20 3.69
C GLY A 186 16.89 3.88 2.92
N SER A 187 15.67 3.91 3.47
CA SER A 187 14.66 4.85 3.00
C SER A 187 15.17 6.28 3.22
N LYS A 188 14.93 7.15 2.24
CA LYS A 188 15.26 8.58 2.37
C LYS A 188 14.12 9.41 2.97
N GLY A 189 12.94 8.82 3.14
CA GLY A 189 11.71 9.54 3.44
C GLY A 189 11.02 10.04 2.19
N GLY A 190 10.56 11.29 2.21
CA GLY A 190 9.84 11.90 1.10
C GLY A 190 8.39 11.44 0.98
N ASN A 191 7.88 10.67 1.95
CA ASN A 191 6.46 10.30 1.95
C ASN A 191 5.64 11.52 2.37
N THR A 192 4.52 11.74 1.68
CA THR A 192 3.47 12.66 2.09
C THR A 192 2.38 11.87 2.80
N LEU A 193 2.23 12.11 4.09
CA LEU A 193 1.19 11.55 4.95
C LEU A 193 0.32 12.72 5.38
N SER A 194 -0.90 12.80 4.87
CA SER A 194 -1.74 13.98 5.06
C SER A 194 -3.20 13.71 4.74
N CYS A 195 -4.12 14.36 5.42
CA CYS A 195 -5.56 14.27 5.25
C CYS A 195 -6.08 12.83 5.38
N ASN A 196 -5.41 11.99 6.17
CA ASN A 196 -5.99 10.73 6.61
C ASN A 196 -6.90 11.03 7.81
N THR A 197 -8.10 10.43 7.85
CA THR A 197 -9.18 10.97 8.70
C THR A 197 -9.10 10.58 10.17
N MET A 198 -8.22 9.65 10.54
CA MET A 198 -7.97 9.26 11.93
C MET A 198 -6.51 9.50 12.30
N TYR A 199 -5.60 8.80 11.62
CA TYR A 199 -4.16 8.98 11.80
C TYR A 199 -3.44 9.01 10.45
N ASP A 200 -2.43 9.86 10.32
CA ASP A 200 -1.47 9.76 9.21
C ASP A 200 -0.55 8.55 9.37
N LEU A 201 -0.13 8.29 10.61
CA LEU A 201 0.69 7.15 11.01
C LEU A 201 0.19 6.56 12.34
N GLU A 202 -0.01 5.26 12.38
CA GLU A 202 -0.27 4.46 13.58
C GLU A 202 0.88 3.49 13.80
N VAL A 203 1.46 3.50 15.01
CA VAL A 203 2.55 2.62 15.41
C VAL A 203 2.15 1.88 16.67
N ASP A 204 1.78 0.60 16.52
CA ASP A 204 1.41 -0.29 17.61
C ASP A 204 2.38 -1.47 17.71
N VAL A 205 3.49 -1.24 18.40
CA VAL A 205 4.64 -2.16 18.44
C VAL A 205 5.01 -2.50 19.87
N SER A 206 5.87 -3.52 20.03
CA SER A 206 6.41 -3.87 21.35
C SER A 206 7.25 -2.74 21.97
N GLN A 207 7.25 -2.64 23.30
CA GLN A 207 7.99 -1.62 24.05
C GLN A 207 9.49 -1.58 23.70
N GLY A 208 10.00 -0.37 23.45
CA GLY A 208 11.41 -0.11 23.16
C GLY A 208 11.79 -0.24 21.68
N PHE A 209 10.83 -0.51 20.79
CA PHE A 209 11.12 -0.61 19.36
C PHE A 209 11.51 0.75 18.76
N HIS A 210 12.54 0.78 17.92
CA HIS A 210 12.98 2.01 17.25
C HIS A 210 12.28 2.15 15.90
N PHE A 211 11.44 3.17 15.74
CA PHE A 211 10.73 3.43 14.48
C PHE A 211 11.28 4.68 13.79
N TYR A 212 11.48 4.63 12.47
CA TYR A 212 12.18 5.66 11.71
C TYR A 212 11.28 6.27 10.63
N ALA A 213 11.07 7.59 10.67
CA ALA A 213 10.26 8.34 9.72
C ALA A 213 10.83 9.73 9.42
N LEU A 214 12.10 9.78 9.02
CA LEU A 214 12.79 11.03 8.69
C LEU A 214 12.34 11.60 7.33
N ASN A 215 12.40 12.93 7.19
CA ASN A 215 12.19 13.69 5.95
C ASN A 215 10.82 13.47 5.28
N ASN A 216 9.76 13.28 6.06
CA ASN A 216 8.39 13.14 5.56
C ASN A 216 7.60 14.46 5.63
N PHE A 217 6.53 14.53 4.86
CA PHE A 217 5.59 15.65 4.84
C PHE A 217 4.33 15.28 5.62
N TRP A 218 3.90 16.19 6.50
CA TRP A 218 2.82 15.98 7.48
C TRP A 218 1.79 17.11 7.40
N ASP A 219 0.60 16.89 7.95
CA ASP A 219 -0.38 17.95 8.15
C ASP A 219 0.11 19.02 9.16
N HIS A 220 0.75 18.62 10.26
CA HIS A 220 1.21 19.59 11.28
C HIS A 220 2.69 19.47 11.65
N ILE A 221 3.29 20.62 11.99
CA ILE A 221 4.59 20.72 12.67
C ILE A 221 4.47 21.77 13.80
N PRO A 222 4.67 21.39 15.08
CA PRO A 222 4.96 20.04 15.55
C PRO A 222 3.79 19.07 15.28
N LEU A 223 4.11 17.78 15.11
CA LEU A 223 3.10 16.73 14.95
C LEU A 223 2.20 16.68 16.19
N THR A 224 0.91 16.53 15.97
CA THR A 224 -0.05 16.09 16.98
C THR A 224 0.12 14.60 17.22
N ILE A 225 0.23 14.20 18.49
CA ILE A 225 0.53 12.81 18.86
C ILE A 225 -0.53 12.31 19.83
N ALA A 226 -1.21 11.22 19.46
CA ALA A 226 -2.03 10.40 20.34
C ALA A 226 -1.19 9.27 20.95
N THR A 227 -1.47 8.91 22.21
CA THR A 227 -0.70 7.89 22.95
C THR A 227 -1.57 6.72 23.42
N PHE A 228 -2.87 6.75 23.14
CA PHE A 228 -3.82 5.71 23.54
C PHE A 228 -4.67 5.31 22.33
N PRO A 229 -4.77 4.00 22.05
CA PRO A 229 -5.59 3.49 20.94
C PRO A 229 -7.05 3.39 21.40
N ASP A 230 -7.67 4.51 21.79
CA ASP A 230 -9.10 4.52 22.12
C ASP A 230 -9.99 4.84 20.91
N GLY A 231 -9.37 5.16 19.76
CA GLY A 231 -10.05 5.48 18.51
C GLY A 231 -10.93 6.73 18.57
N SER A 232 -10.83 7.51 19.65
CA SER A 232 -11.66 8.70 19.91
C SER A 232 -10.94 10.00 19.60
N ALA A 233 -9.60 9.97 19.50
CA ALA A 233 -8.76 11.10 19.13
C ALA A 233 -8.29 10.97 17.67
N THR A 234 -8.16 12.11 17.00
CA THR A 234 -7.52 12.23 15.69
C THR A 234 -6.21 12.98 15.84
N ALA A 235 -5.17 12.53 15.16
CA ALA A 235 -3.82 13.08 15.26
C ALA A 235 -2.99 12.77 14.00
N ASP A 236 -1.87 13.45 13.81
CA ASP A 236 -0.90 13.06 12.76
C ASP A 236 -0.33 11.67 13.08
N LEU A 237 0.04 11.44 14.35
CA LEU A 237 0.68 10.20 14.80
C LEU A 237 -0.06 9.59 15.99
N GLU A 238 -0.29 8.29 15.95
CA GLU A 238 -0.59 7.45 17.10
C GLU A 238 0.66 6.63 17.46
N ASN A 239 1.13 6.74 18.70
CA ASN A 239 2.20 5.89 19.27
C ASN A 239 1.64 5.13 20.46
N SER A 240 1.09 3.94 20.18
CA SER A 240 0.35 3.12 21.13
C SER A 240 1.14 2.87 22.39
N TYR A 241 0.56 3.33 23.52
CA TYR A 241 1.15 3.23 24.86
C TYR A 241 2.56 3.84 24.98
N GLN A 242 2.98 4.67 24.02
CA GLN A 242 4.33 5.20 23.89
C GLN A 242 5.42 4.11 23.85
N TYR A 243 5.09 2.95 23.26
CA TYR A 243 6.00 1.82 23.20
C TYR A 243 7.13 2.02 22.19
N ALA A 244 6.89 2.73 21.09
CA ALA A 244 7.93 3.03 20.12
C ALA A 244 8.79 4.23 20.55
N ILE A 245 10.11 4.08 20.35
CA ILE A 245 11.07 5.19 20.32
C ILE A 245 11.05 5.76 18.90
N MET A 246 10.38 6.91 18.75
CA MET A 246 10.15 7.55 17.46
C MET A 246 11.36 8.39 17.02
N HIS A 247 11.94 8.07 15.87
CA HIS A 247 12.96 8.86 15.19
C HIS A 247 12.30 9.65 14.07
N ILE A 248 11.84 10.86 14.40
CA ILE A 248 11.18 11.78 13.45
C ILE A 248 11.99 13.07 13.41
N SER A 249 12.52 13.42 12.24
CA SER A 249 13.25 14.68 12.01
C SER A 249 13.26 15.04 10.53
N GLY A 250 13.64 16.28 10.20
CA GLY A 250 13.62 16.77 8.81
C GLY A 250 12.21 16.90 8.21
N SER A 251 11.18 16.88 9.06
CA SER A 251 9.77 16.98 8.65
C SER A 251 9.47 18.31 7.97
N SER A 252 8.55 18.30 7.01
CA SER A 252 8.00 19.50 6.37
C SER A 252 6.47 19.49 6.40
N VAL A 253 5.84 20.66 6.41
CA VAL A 253 4.37 20.76 6.35
C VAL A 253 3.93 20.63 4.90
N VAL A 254 2.85 19.90 4.63
CA VAL A 254 2.23 19.87 3.29
C VAL A 254 1.67 21.24 2.91
N SER A 255 1.54 21.52 1.61
CA SER A 255 1.04 22.83 1.14
C SER A 255 -0.40 23.16 1.55
N LYS A 256 -1.20 22.14 1.86
CA LYS A 256 -2.61 22.24 2.25
C LYS A 256 -2.89 21.21 3.36
N PRO A 257 -2.51 21.51 4.59
CA PRO A 257 -2.71 20.57 5.68
C PRO A 257 -4.19 20.43 6.00
N CYS A 258 -4.59 19.22 6.34
CA CYS A 258 -5.90 18.96 6.95
C CYS A 258 -5.76 19.04 8.47
N ASN A 259 -6.83 19.43 9.16
CA ASN A 259 -6.88 19.18 10.59
C ASN A 259 -7.20 17.69 10.80
N PRO A 260 -6.67 17.07 11.87
CA PRO A 260 -7.12 15.75 12.28
C PRO A 260 -8.59 15.83 12.72
#